data_AF-A0A1H5AG26-F1
#
_entry.id   AF-A0A1H5AG26-F1
#
_cell.length_a   1.000
_cell.length_b   1.000
_cell.length_c   1.000
_cell.angle_alpha   90.00
_cell.angle_beta   90.00
_cell.angle_gamma   90.00
#
_symmetry.space_group_name_H-M   'P 1'
#
loop_
_entity.id
_entity.type
_entity.pdbx_description
1 polymer ?
#
loop_
_entity_poly.entity_id
_entity_poly.type
_entity_poly.pdbx_seq_one_letter_code
_entity_poly.pdbx_strand_id
1 'polypeptide(L)'
;MTKSELIALLREAQTALEGALYGETGNAPRILDHIAAALRSETALGTDGACAVCGEAVTQPATGRPRMYCCGACKKRAQRARQRG
;
A
#
# COMPACT_ATOMS: atom_id res chain seq x y z
N MET A 1 -48.74 -10.34 -14.29
CA MET A 1 -47.57 -10.27 -13.41
C MET A 1 -48.04 -10.30 -11.97
N THR A 2 -47.73 -11.38 -11.26
CA THR A 2 -48.06 -11.58 -9.86
C THR A 2 -47.02 -10.92 -8.96
N LYS A 3 -47.38 -10.65 -7.71
CA LYS A 3 -46.44 -10.12 -6.70
C LYS A 3 -45.23 -11.05 -6.52
N SER A 4 -45.43 -12.36 -6.64
CA SER A 4 -44.36 -13.37 -6.59
C SER A 4 -43.40 -13.27 -7.77
N GLU A 5 -43.90 -13.06 -8.98
CA GLU A 5 -43.05 -12.86 -10.18
C GLU A 5 -42.23 -11.57 -10.07
N LEU A 6 -42.81 -10.50 -9.56
CA LEU A 6 -42.10 -9.24 -9.31
C LEU A 6 -40.98 -9.41 -8.27
N ILE A 7 -41.24 -10.13 -7.18
CA ILE A 7 -40.23 -10.41 -6.15
C ILE A 7 -39.08 -11.27 -6.71
N ALA A 8 -39.39 -12.27 -7.55
CA ALA A 8 -38.38 -13.11 -8.17
C ALA A 8 -37.45 -12.28 -9.09
N LEU A 9 -38.04 -11.43 -9.94
CA LEU A 9 -37.29 -10.53 -10.83
C LEU A 9 -36.39 -9.56 -10.06
N LEU A 10 -36.88 -9.00 -8.95
CA LEU A 10 -36.08 -8.09 -8.13
C LEU A 10 -34.89 -8.79 -7.47
N ARG A 11 -35.04 -10.05 -7.03
CA ARG A 11 -33.94 -10.84 -6.45
C ARG A 11 -32.89 -11.22 -7.50
N GLU A 12 -33.33 -11.56 -8.70
CA GLU A 12 -32.45 -11.87 -9.82
C GLU A 12 -31.63 -10.64 -10.24
N ALA A 13 -32.30 -9.48 -10.34
CA ALA A 13 -31.63 -8.20 -10.60
C ALA A 13 -30.62 -7.82 -9.50
N GLN A 14 -30.96 -8.05 -8.22
CA GLN A 14 -30.05 -7.80 -7.11
C GLN A 14 -28.80 -8.70 -7.17
N THR A 15 -28.99 -9.98 -7.47
CA THR A 15 -27.88 -10.95 -7.57
C THR A 15 -26.94 -10.61 -8.73
N ALA A 16 -27.49 -10.18 -9.88
CA ALA A 16 -26.71 -9.72 -11.01
C ALA A 16 -25.88 -8.46 -10.69
N LEU A 17 -26.48 -7.51 -9.95
CA LEU A 17 -25.81 -6.29 -9.51
C LEU A 17 -24.67 -6.59 -8.51
N GLU A 18 -24.90 -7.48 -7.55
CA GLU A 18 -23.87 -7.94 -6.62
C GLU A 18 -22.73 -8.66 -7.35
N GLY A 19 -23.03 -9.53 -8.31
CA GLY A 19 -22.01 -10.18 -9.15
C GLY A 19 -21.16 -9.19 -9.95
N ALA A 20 -21.74 -8.10 -10.46
CA ALA A 20 -21.01 -7.06 -11.18
C ALA A 20 -20.09 -6.25 -10.23
N LEU A 21 -20.60 -5.87 -9.05
CA LEU A 21 -19.85 -5.08 -8.06
C LEU A 21 -18.73 -5.89 -7.38
N TYR A 22 -18.94 -7.18 -7.13
CA TYR A 22 -17.97 -8.06 -6.45
C TYR A 22 -17.09 -8.87 -7.41
N GLY A 23 -17.52 -9.08 -8.67
CA GLY A 23 -16.75 -9.81 -9.69
C GLY A 23 -15.54 -9.04 -10.22
N GLU A 24 -15.65 -7.72 -10.35
CA GLU A 24 -14.56 -6.85 -10.80
C GLU A 24 -13.55 -6.52 -9.67
N THR A 25 -13.97 -6.66 -8.41
CA THR A 25 -13.16 -6.35 -7.23
C THR A 25 -12.46 -7.56 -6.62
N GLY A 26 -12.60 -8.77 -7.18
CA GLY A 26 -11.99 -10.00 -6.65
C GLY A 26 -10.45 -9.94 -6.50
N ASN A 27 -9.78 -9.09 -7.26
CA ASN A 27 -8.35 -8.83 -7.13
C ASN A 27 -8.01 -7.49 -6.45
N ALA A 28 -9.00 -6.64 -6.16
CA ALA A 28 -8.79 -5.33 -5.56
C ALA A 28 -8.10 -5.41 -4.19
N PRO A 29 -8.46 -6.33 -3.26
CA PRO A 29 -7.72 -6.48 -2.01
C PRO A 29 -6.24 -6.80 -2.23
N ARG A 30 -5.94 -7.71 -3.18
CA ARG A 30 -4.55 -8.08 -3.50
C ARG A 30 -3.78 -6.93 -4.16
N ILE A 31 -4.41 -6.21 -5.08
CA ILE A 31 -3.80 -5.03 -5.72
C ILE A 31 -3.50 -3.96 -4.68
N LEU A 32 -4.43 -3.71 -3.74
CA LEU A 32 -4.22 -2.79 -2.63
C LEU A 32 -3.09 -3.26 -1.71
N ASP A 33 -2.98 -4.56 -1.44
CA ASP A 33 -1.85 -5.13 -0.68
C ASP A 33 -0.51 -4.91 -1.39
N HIS A 34 -0.46 -5.12 -2.71
CA HIS A 34 0.73 -4.88 -3.54
C HIS A 34 1.12 -3.41 -3.57
N ILE A 35 0.16 -2.50 -3.73
CA ILE A 35 0.39 -1.05 -3.69
C ILE A 35 0.89 -0.64 -2.30
N ALA A 36 0.25 -1.12 -1.24
CA ALA A 36 0.68 -0.83 0.12
C ALA A 36 2.11 -1.37 0.40
N ALA A 37 2.46 -2.54 -0.14
CA ALA A 37 3.82 -3.07 -0.05
C ALA A 37 4.84 -2.20 -0.82
N ALA A 38 4.48 -1.74 -2.02
CA ALA A 38 5.31 -0.84 -2.82
C ALA A 38 5.54 0.49 -2.10
N LEU A 39 4.50 1.14 -1.57
CA LEU A 39 4.61 2.40 -0.82
C LEU A 39 5.44 2.26 0.46
N ARG A 40 5.32 1.13 1.17
CA ARG A 40 6.19 0.81 2.32
C ARG A 40 7.65 0.63 1.92
N SER A 41 7.90 0.12 0.72
CA SER A 41 9.26 0.00 0.20
C SER A 41 9.83 1.37 -0.20
N GLU A 42 9.04 2.23 -0.85
CA GLU A 42 9.45 3.58 -1.22
C GLU A 42 9.69 4.46 -0.01
N THR A 43 8.84 4.42 1.02
CA THR A 43 9.14 5.12 2.29
C THR A 43 10.41 4.59 2.98
N ALA A 44 10.83 3.36 2.69
CA ALA A 44 12.12 2.84 3.12
C ALA A 44 13.31 3.29 2.23
N LEU A 45 13.05 3.74 1.01
CA LEU A 45 13.95 4.56 0.20
C LEU A 45 13.66 6.03 0.52
N GLY A 46 14.21 6.56 1.62
CA GLY A 46 13.98 7.97 2.03
C GLY A 46 13.73 8.90 0.85
N THR A 47 12.52 9.47 0.81
CA THR A 47 11.90 10.13 -0.35
C THR A 47 12.91 10.92 -1.17
N ASP A 48 12.98 10.65 -2.47
CA ASP A 48 13.80 11.38 -3.44
C ASP A 48 15.32 11.37 -3.16
N GLY A 49 15.81 10.34 -2.47
CA GLY A 49 17.21 10.25 -2.10
C GLY A 49 17.58 11.17 -0.93
N ALA A 50 16.61 11.61 -0.13
CA ALA A 50 16.85 12.37 1.10
C ALA A 50 16.92 11.47 2.33
N CYS A 51 17.71 11.88 3.33
CA CYS A 51 17.89 11.14 4.56
C CYS A 51 16.64 11.25 5.43
N ALA A 52 16.05 10.12 5.80
CA ALA A 52 14.83 10.06 6.62
C ALA A 52 14.95 10.65 8.04
N VAL A 53 16.14 11.10 8.44
CA VAL A 53 16.41 11.69 9.78
C VAL A 53 16.76 13.16 9.72
N CYS A 54 17.52 13.59 8.72
CA CYS A 54 18.05 14.96 8.66
C CYS A 54 17.76 15.68 7.34
N GLY A 55 17.07 15.04 6.38
CA GLY A 55 16.74 15.62 5.08
C GLY A 55 17.90 15.69 4.07
N GLU A 56 19.15 15.51 4.52
CA GLU A 56 20.33 15.58 3.65
C GLU A 56 20.33 14.53 2.54
N ALA A 57 20.93 14.84 1.39
CA ALA A 57 21.05 13.89 0.28
C ALA A 57 21.78 12.60 0.69
N VAL A 58 21.27 11.46 0.20
CA VAL A 58 21.78 10.13 0.42
C VAL A 58 22.41 9.62 -0.86
N THR A 59 23.73 9.48 -0.85
CA THR A 59 24.44 8.80 -1.93
C THR A 59 24.04 7.34 -1.97
N GLN A 60 23.37 6.93 -3.06
CA GLN A 60 22.99 5.55 -3.30
C GLN A 60 24.20 4.74 -3.79
N PRO A 61 24.37 3.48 -3.32
CA PRO A 61 25.37 2.59 -3.89
C PRO A 61 24.99 2.21 -5.33
N ALA A 62 25.99 2.00 -6.19
CA ALA A 62 25.76 1.59 -7.58
C ALA A 62 25.04 0.24 -7.72
N THR A 63 25.18 -0.64 -6.72
CA THR A 63 24.51 -1.94 -6.66
C THR A 63 24.08 -2.27 -5.24
N GLY A 64 23.09 -3.16 -5.09
CA GLY A 64 22.62 -3.67 -3.80
C GLY A 64 21.45 -2.89 -3.19
N ARG A 65 21.29 -2.99 -1.87
CA ARG A 65 20.13 -2.43 -1.16
C ARG A 65 20.26 -0.90 -1.04
N PRO A 66 19.22 -0.13 -1.41
CA PRO A 66 19.20 1.32 -1.24
C PRO A 66 19.48 1.77 0.20
N ARG A 67 20.19 2.89 0.33
CA ARG A 67 20.42 3.56 1.60
C ARG A 67 19.25 4.47 1.93
N MET A 68 18.81 4.41 3.18
CA MET A 68 17.75 5.25 3.75
C MET A 68 18.34 6.45 4.55
N TYR A 69 19.62 6.36 4.91
CA TYR A 69 20.29 7.33 5.78
C TYR A 69 21.60 7.76 5.14
N CYS A 70 21.93 9.05 5.27
CA CYS A 70 23.18 9.61 4.76
C CYS A 70 24.41 8.99 5.46
N CYS A 71 24.28 8.60 6.73
CA CYS A 71 25.38 8.03 7.50
C CYS A 71 24.92 7.11 8.65
N GLY A 72 25.89 6.43 9.27
CA GLY A 72 25.66 5.55 10.43
C GLY A 72 25.14 6.28 11.66
N ALA A 73 25.46 7.57 11.85
CA ALA A 73 24.95 8.36 12.97
C ALA A 73 23.43 8.58 12.87
N CYS A 74 22.94 8.96 11.68
CA CYS A 74 21.50 9.08 11.42
C CYS A 74 20.79 7.72 11.57
N LYS A 75 21.38 6.63 11.08
CA LYS A 75 20.86 5.27 11.31
C LYS A 75 20.69 4.97 12.81
N LYS A 76 21.71 5.24 13.64
CA LYS A 76 21.65 5.04 15.09
C LYS A 76 20.60 5.94 15.76
N ARG A 77 20.45 7.21 15.34
CA ARG A 77 19.41 8.12 15.86
C ARG A 77 18.01 7.56 15.59
N ALA A 78 17.73 7.14 14.36
CA ALA A 78 16.46 6.51 13.99
C ALA A 78 16.19 5.24 14.83
N GLN A 79 17.21 4.40 15.01
CA GLN A 79 17.08 3.18 15.79
C GLN A 79 16.76 3.46 17.27
N ARG A 80 17.40 4.48 17.87
CA ARG A 80 17.11 4.93 19.24
C ARG A 80 15.72 5.54 19.38
N ALA A 81 15.25 6.30 18.40
CA ALA A 81 13.90 6.88 18.42
C ALA A 81 12.83 5.79 18.49
N ARG A 82 13.02 4.68 17.74
CA ARG A 82 12.12 3.51 17.76
C ARG A 82 12.11 2.73 19.07
N GLN A 83 13.14 2.86 19.90
CA GLN A 83 13.24 2.18 21.20
C GLN A 83 12.62 3.00 22.33
N ARG A 84 12.32 4.28 22.09
CA ARG A 84 11.79 5.23 23.08
C ARG A 84 10.28 5.49 22.92
N GLY A 85 9.67 5.00 21.85
CA GLY A 85 8.23 5.00 21.64
C GLY A 85 7.69 3.59 21.78
#